data_AF-A0A3D1S135-F1
#
_entry.id   AF-A0A3D1S135-F1
#
_cell.length_a   1.000
_cell.length_b   1.000
_cell.length_c   1.000
_cell.angle_alpha   90.00
_cell.angle_beta   90.00
_cell.angle_gamma   90.00
#
_symmetry.space_group_name_H-M   'P 1'
#
loop_
_entity.id
_entity.type
_entity.pdbx_description
1 polymer ?
#
loop_
_entity_poly.entity_id
_entity_poly.type
_entity_poly.pdbx_seq_one_letter_code
_entity_poly.pdbx_strand_id
1 'polypeptide(L)'
;SMDFRGDPSSALLEVLDPEQNHKFGDHYLEVDYDLSEVMFVATANTLNIPSPLRDRMEIIRISGYTEDEKINIATRYLVEKQKKNNGLQPDEISFSRSALVDIVRYYTQEAGVRSLEREIAKICRKVTKELLLDGSRQVISVSSRSLQKYLGVRQYRYGKAEEGNRVGQVTGLAWTEVGGELLS
;
A
#
# COMPACT_ATOMS: atom_id res chain seq x y z
N SER A 1 -19.18 6.99 -18.92
CA SER A 1 -19.98 6.51 -20.06
C SER A 1 -20.48 5.11 -19.73
N MET A 2 -21.80 4.98 -19.52
CA MET A 2 -22.46 3.68 -19.33
C MET A 2 -22.61 3.04 -20.70
N ASP A 3 -21.95 1.90 -20.91
CA ASP A 3 -22.03 1.17 -22.18
C ASP A 3 -23.30 0.32 -22.21
N PHE A 4 -23.99 0.32 -23.35
CA PHE A 4 -25.37 -0.14 -23.53
C PHE A 4 -25.43 -1.68 -23.71
N ARG A 5 -24.91 -2.43 -22.72
CA ARG A 5 -24.94 -3.91 -22.66
C ARG A 5 -25.57 -4.47 -21.37
N GLY A 6 -26.35 -3.65 -20.67
CA GLY A 6 -26.75 -3.92 -19.28
C GLY A 6 -25.66 -3.44 -18.34
N ASP A 7 -26.06 -2.86 -17.21
CA ASP A 7 -25.10 -2.43 -16.20
C ASP A 7 -24.47 -3.68 -15.57
N PRO A 8 -23.15 -3.93 -15.68
CA PRO A 8 -22.51 -5.10 -15.07
C PRO A 8 -22.70 -5.16 -13.54
N SER A 9 -23.12 -4.05 -12.92
CA SER A 9 -23.56 -4.06 -11.53
C SER A 9 -24.76 -4.98 -11.28
N SER A 10 -25.65 -5.21 -12.27
CA SER A 10 -26.81 -6.09 -12.13
C SER A 10 -26.41 -7.56 -12.01
N ALA A 11 -25.42 -8.01 -12.78
CA ALA A 11 -24.87 -9.35 -12.65
C ALA A 11 -24.22 -9.57 -11.27
N LEU A 12 -23.54 -8.54 -10.75
CA LEU A 12 -22.98 -8.60 -9.39
C LEU A 12 -24.08 -8.60 -8.32
N LEU A 13 -25.21 -7.92 -8.55
CA LEU A 13 -26.34 -7.94 -7.62
C LEU A 13 -26.96 -9.33 -7.54
N GLU A 14 -27.12 -10.03 -8.67
CA GLU A 14 -27.63 -11.40 -8.71
C GLU A 14 -26.75 -12.36 -7.91
N VAL A 15 -25.42 -12.21 -8.00
CA VAL A 15 -24.44 -13.04 -7.28
C VAL A 15 -24.38 -12.70 -5.78
N LEU A 16 -24.53 -11.43 -5.42
CA LEU A 16 -24.38 -10.97 -4.03
C LEU A 16 -25.69 -10.97 -3.24
N ASP A 17 -26.83 -11.11 -3.90
CA ASP A 17 -28.13 -11.21 -3.25
C ASP A 17 -28.33 -12.62 -2.65
N PRO A 18 -28.45 -12.76 -1.32
CA PRO A 18 -28.73 -14.06 -0.70
C PRO A 18 -30.03 -14.70 -1.18
N GLU A 19 -30.96 -13.90 -1.71
CA GLU A 19 -32.22 -14.40 -2.27
C GLU A 19 -32.07 -14.97 -3.69
N GLN A 20 -30.98 -14.66 -4.41
CA GLN A 20 -30.79 -15.06 -5.82
C GLN A 20 -29.56 -15.96 -6.03
N ASN A 21 -28.55 -15.87 -5.15
CA ASN A 21 -27.27 -16.56 -5.30
C ASN A 21 -27.36 -18.10 -5.30
N HIS A 22 -28.47 -18.69 -4.88
CA HIS A 22 -28.71 -20.14 -4.90
C HIS A 22 -29.02 -20.70 -6.29
N LYS A 23 -29.32 -19.83 -7.27
CA LYS A 23 -29.59 -20.17 -8.68
C LYS A 23 -28.97 -19.14 -9.62
N PHE A 24 -27.65 -19.01 -9.53
CA PHE A 24 -26.93 -18.12 -10.45
C PHE A 24 -26.92 -18.74 -11.87
N GLY A 25 -27.44 -18.00 -12.85
CA GLY A 25 -27.49 -18.42 -14.25
C GLY A 25 -26.34 -17.80 -15.05
N ASP A 26 -25.37 -18.61 -15.45
CA ASP A 26 -24.33 -18.16 -16.37
C ASP A 26 -24.76 -18.34 -17.84
N HIS A 27 -24.49 -17.34 -18.69
CA HIS A 27 -24.89 -17.34 -20.11
C HIS A 27 -24.16 -18.39 -20.96
N TYR A 28 -23.04 -18.96 -20.48
CA TYR A 28 -22.30 -19.99 -21.20
C TYR A 28 -22.72 -21.39 -20.75
N LEU A 29 -22.90 -21.58 -19.43
CA LEU A 29 -23.26 -22.89 -18.88
C LEU A 29 -24.76 -23.20 -18.95
N GLU A 30 -25.63 -22.18 -18.96
CA GLU A 30 -27.10 -22.31 -18.98
C GLU A 30 -27.66 -23.28 -17.91
N VAL A 31 -26.93 -23.44 -16.80
CA VAL A 31 -27.30 -24.29 -15.66
C VAL A 31 -27.21 -23.45 -14.39
N ASP A 32 -28.24 -23.56 -13.54
CA ASP A 32 -28.27 -22.91 -12.23
C ASP A 32 -27.13 -23.43 -11.35
N TYR A 33 -26.34 -22.51 -10.79
CA TYR A 33 -25.26 -22.82 -9.84
C TYR A 33 -25.53 -22.18 -8.48
N ASP A 34 -25.26 -22.94 -7.42
CA ASP A 34 -25.45 -22.48 -6.03
C ASP A 34 -24.18 -21.81 -5.49
N LEU A 35 -24.29 -20.53 -5.16
CA LEU A 35 -23.23 -19.69 -4.55
C LEU A 35 -23.54 -19.30 -3.11
N SER A 36 -24.57 -19.88 -2.48
CA SER A 36 -25.02 -19.51 -1.13
C SER A 36 -23.96 -19.74 -0.04
N GLU A 37 -23.09 -20.74 -0.19
CA GLU A 37 -22.01 -21.04 0.74
C GLU A 37 -20.68 -20.32 0.41
N VAL A 38 -20.68 -19.40 -0.56
CA VAL A 38 -19.48 -18.66 -0.97
C VAL A 38 -19.33 -17.37 -0.17
N MET A 39 -18.19 -17.19 0.49
CA MET A 39 -17.84 -15.93 1.16
C MET A 39 -17.26 -14.94 0.16
N PHE A 40 -17.97 -13.84 -0.06
CA PHE A 40 -17.51 -12.74 -0.92
C PHE A 40 -16.74 -11.69 -0.13
N VAL A 41 -15.58 -11.28 -0.63
CA VAL A 41 -14.78 -10.18 -0.09
C VAL A 41 -14.44 -9.22 -1.23
N ALA A 42 -14.91 -7.98 -1.13
CA ALA A 42 -14.61 -6.91 -2.08
C ALA A 42 -13.70 -5.86 -1.44
N THR A 43 -12.82 -5.26 -2.25
CA THR A 43 -11.96 -4.15 -1.82
C THR A 43 -12.23 -2.91 -2.66
N ALA A 44 -12.38 -1.76 -2.03
CA ALA A 44 -12.54 -0.47 -2.69
C ALA A 44 -11.66 0.60 -2.03
N ASN A 45 -11.15 1.54 -2.83
CA ASN A 45 -10.40 2.69 -2.31
C ASN A 45 -11.33 3.85 -1.91
N THR A 46 -12.51 3.94 -2.54
CA THR A 46 -13.50 4.99 -2.31
C THR A 46 -14.87 4.38 -2.06
N LEU A 47 -15.77 5.16 -1.45
CA LEU A 47 -17.16 4.75 -1.20
C LEU A 47 -18.10 5.08 -2.37
N ASN A 48 -17.55 5.39 -3.55
CA ASN A 48 -18.31 5.64 -4.78
C ASN A 48 -18.79 4.33 -5.42
N ILE A 49 -19.48 3.52 -4.62
CA ILE A 49 -20.04 2.21 -4.97
C ILE A 49 -21.53 2.41 -5.26
N PRO A 50 -22.11 1.77 -6.30
CA PRO A 50 -23.55 1.81 -6.54
C PRO A 50 -24.36 1.47 -5.29
N SER A 51 -25.37 2.30 -4.96
CA SER A 51 -26.21 2.12 -3.77
C SER A 51 -26.75 0.70 -3.59
N PRO A 52 -27.23 0.01 -4.66
CA PRO A 52 -27.74 -1.36 -4.51
C PRO A 52 -26.71 -2.37 -4.00
N LEU A 53 -25.43 -2.20 -4.36
CA LEU A 53 -24.35 -3.07 -3.89
C LEU A 53 -23.93 -2.68 -2.47
N ARG A 54 -23.90 -1.37 -2.19
CA ARG A 54 -23.50 -0.84 -0.89
C ARG A 54 -24.42 -1.31 0.24
N ASP A 55 -25.72 -1.35 0.00
CA ASP A 55 -26.72 -1.75 1.01
C ASP A 55 -26.64 -3.25 1.36
N ARG A 56 -26.01 -4.05 0.48
CA ARG A 56 -25.81 -5.50 0.64
C ARG A 56 -24.42 -5.88 1.15
N MET A 57 -23.60 -4.90 1.52
CA MET A 57 -22.23 -5.10 1.96
C MET A 57 -21.99 -4.50 3.35
N GLU A 58 -21.26 -5.22 4.19
CA GLU A 58 -20.68 -4.63 5.41
C GLU A 58 -19.40 -3.86 5.06
N ILE A 59 -19.38 -2.56 5.36
CA ILE A 59 -18.23 -1.69 5.04
C ILE A 59 -17.27 -1.63 6.22
N ILE A 60 -16.12 -2.29 6.08
CA ILE A 60 -15.01 -2.20 7.04
C ILE A 60 -14.00 -1.17 6.54
N ARG A 61 -13.89 -0.04 7.25
CA ARG A 61 -12.94 1.02 6.89
C ARG A 61 -11.56 0.73 7.48
N ILE A 62 -10.57 0.56 6.60
CA ILE A 62 -9.16 0.41 6.99
C ILE A 62 -8.48 1.77 6.89
N SER A 63 -8.03 2.31 8.02
CA SER A 63 -7.30 3.59 8.07
C SER A 63 -5.83 3.42 7.66
N GLY A 64 -5.17 4.54 7.39
CA GLY A 64 -3.72 4.60 7.23
C GLY A 64 -2.98 4.29 8.52
N TYR A 65 -1.67 4.17 8.41
CA TYR A 65 -0.77 3.87 9.52
C TYR A 65 -0.01 5.12 9.98
N THR A 66 0.17 5.24 11.29
CA THR A 66 1.10 6.19 11.92
C THR A 66 2.56 5.84 11.61
N GLU A 67 3.48 6.78 11.81
CA GLU A 67 4.91 6.54 11.58
C GLU A 67 5.44 5.33 12.37
N ASP A 68 5.11 5.23 13.66
CA ASP A 68 5.54 4.12 14.51
C ASP A 68 4.94 2.78 14.06
N GLU A 69 3.68 2.76 13.63
CA GLU A 69 3.06 1.55 13.06
C GLU A 69 3.77 1.13 11.78
N LYS A 70 4.09 2.05 10.87
CA LYS A 70 4.82 1.74 9.64
C LYS A 70 6.20 1.19 9.92
N ILE A 71 6.92 1.73 10.89
CA ILE A 71 8.24 1.23 11.30
C ILE A 71 8.13 -0.19 11.84
N ASN A 72 7.13 -0.47 12.67
CA ASN A 72 6.88 -1.81 13.21
C ASN A 72 6.48 -2.81 12.12
N ILE A 73 5.61 -2.42 11.19
CA ILE A 73 5.23 -3.23 10.03
C ILE A 73 6.45 -3.53 9.15
N ALA A 74 7.29 -2.51 8.89
CA ALA A 74 8.50 -2.67 8.11
C ALA A 74 9.48 -3.64 8.77
N THR A 75 9.72 -3.47 10.07
CA THR A 75 10.66 -4.29 10.83
C THR A 75 10.22 -5.75 10.93
N ARG A 76 8.92 -5.98 11.20
CA ARG A 76 8.39 -7.34 11.42
C ARG A 76 8.12 -8.10 10.13
N TYR A 77 7.69 -7.40 9.07
CA TYR A 77 7.16 -8.05 7.86
C TYR A 77 7.90 -7.63 6.59
N LEU A 78 7.99 -6.33 6.30
CA LEU A 78 8.46 -5.89 4.97
C LEU A 78 9.94 -6.19 4.75
N VAL A 79 10.80 -5.95 5.74
CA VAL A 79 12.25 -6.22 5.63
C VAL A 79 12.50 -7.69 5.36
N GLU A 80 11.92 -8.58 6.16
CA GLU A 80 12.10 -10.03 6.00
C GLU A 80 11.48 -10.56 4.70
N LYS A 81 10.30 -10.06 4.31
CA LYS A 81 9.67 -10.37 3.03
C LYS A 81 10.57 -9.96 1.86
N GLN A 82 11.12 -8.73 1.90
CA GLN A 82 11.95 -8.22 0.81
C GLN A 82 13.34 -8.88 0.76
N LYS A 83 13.95 -9.24 1.89
CA LYS A 83 15.16 -10.06 1.92
C LYS A 83 14.95 -11.38 1.15
N LYS A 84 13.90 -12.13 1.52
CA LYS A 84 13.54 -13.40 0.87
C LYS A 84 13.27 -13.24 -0.62
N ASN A 85 12.47 -12.23 -1.00
CA ASN A 85 12.12 -12.00 -2.41
C ASN A 85 13.32 -11.62 -3.28
N ASN A 86 14.36 -11.03 -2.71
CA ASN A 86 15.59 -10.66 -3.43
C ASN A 86 16.71 -11.70 -3.24
N GLY A 87 16.44 -12.84 -2.58
CA GLY A 87 17.41 -13.92 -2.37
C GLY A 87 18.53 -13.60 -1.40
N LEU A 88 18.37 -12.59 -0.53
CA LEU A 88 19.35 -12.21 0.49
C LEU A 88 19.23 -13.11 1.71
N GLN A 89 20.36 -13.56 2.24
CA GLN A 89 20.41 -14.27 3.52
C GLN A 89 20.20 -13.29 4.70
N PRO A 90 19.72 -13.77 5.86
CA PRO A 90 19.41 -12.91 7.01
C PRO A 90 20.61 -12.10 7.53
N ASP A 91 21.82 -12.64 7.36
CA ASP A 91 23.11 -12.09 7.77
C ASP A 91 23.77 -11.20 6.71
N GLU A 92 23.25 -11.11 5.49
CA GLU A 92 23.83 -10.27 4.44
C GLU A 92 23.43 -8.79 4.55
N ILE A 93 22.26 -8.51 5.13
CA ILE A 93 21.74 -7.15 5.27
C ILE A 93 21.01 -6.93 6.60
N SER A 94 21.34 -5.81 7.25
CA SER A 94 20.62 -5.33 8.43
C SER A 94 20.15 -3.89 8.23
N PHE A 95 18.95 -3.59 8.71
CA PHE A 95 18.38 -2.24 8.69
C PHE A 95 18.36 -1.68 10.11
N SER A 96 18.94 -0.51 10.31
CA SER A 96 18.78 0.20 11.59
C SER A 96 17.38 0.80 11.68
N ARG A 97 16.83 0.92 12.90
CA ARG A 97 15.54 1.61 13.12
C ARG A 97 15.56 3.03 12.56
N SER A 98 16.69 3.73 12.71
CA SER A 98 16.88 5.08 12.16
C SER A 98 16.81 5.13 10.63
N ALA A 99 17.25 4.09 9.93
CA ALA A 99 17.10 4.02 8.47
C ALA A 99 15.62 3.90 8.08
N LEU A 100 14.85 3.05 8.77
CA LEU A 100 13.42 2.90 8.51
C LEU A 100 12.64 4.18 8.77
N VAL A 101 12.95 4.90 9.86
CA VAL A 101 12.37 6.22 10.17
C VAL A 101 12.62 7.20 9.02
N ASP A 102 13.88 7.30 8.56
CA ASP A 102 14.24 8.23 7.50
C ASP A 102 13.61 7.85 6.15
N ILE A 103 13.44 6.56 5.85
CA ILE A 103 12.71 6.11 4.65
C ILE A 103 11.26 6.61 4.72
N VAL A 104 10.58 6.39 5.85
CA VAL A 104 9.19 6.81 6.04
C VAL A 104 9.04 8.34 5.88
N ARG A 105 9.96 9.12 6.46
CA ARG A 105 9.86 10.59 6.48
C ARG A 105 10.27 11.28 5.18
N TYR A 106 11.33 10.79 4.52
CA TYR A 106 11.97 11.53 3.42
C TYR A 106 11.82 10.87 2.05
N TYR A 107 11.38 9.61 2.00
CA TYR A 107 11.29 8.83 0.77
C TYR A 107 9.89 8.23 0.52
N THR A 108 8.93 8.46 1.42
CA THR A 108 7.53 8.03 1.22
C THR A 108 6.56 9.13 1.61
N GLN A 109 5.46 9.25 0.86
CA GLN A 109 4.33 10.13 1.20
C GLN A 109 3.02 9.43 0.80
N GLU A 110 2.51 8.60 1.71
CA GLU A 110 1.28 7.82 1.51
C GLU A 110 0.68 7.45 2.87
N ALA A 111 -0.60 7.06 2.92
CA ALA A 111 -1.21 6.52 4.15
C ALA A 111 -0.80 5.06 4.43
N GLY A 112 -0.55 4.29 3.37
CA GLY A 112 -0.17 2.88 3.42
C GLY A 112 1.33 2.63 3.54
N VAL A 113 1.77 1.45 3.08
CA VAL A 113 3.18 0.99 3.12
C VAL A 113 3.69 0.49 1.76
N ARG A 114 2.99 0.77 0.65
CA ARG A 114 3.39 0.31 -0.71
C ARG A 114 4.68 0.98 -1.18
N SER A 115 4.78 2.29 -1.05
CA SER A 115 5.99 3.05 -1.33
C SER A 115 7.12 2.66 -0.37
N LEU A 116 6.81 2.44 0.91
CA LEU A 116 7.79 1.94 1.88
C LEU A 116 8.36 0.58 1.46
N GLU A 117 7.51 -0.36 1.07
CA GLU A 117 7.93 -1.67 0.56
C GLU A 117 8.80 -1.53 -0.71
N ARG A 118 8.44 -0.64 -1.63
CA ARG A 118 9.21 -0.37 -2.86
C ARG A 118 10.61 0.16 -2.56
N GLU A 119 10.75 1.11 -1.63
CA GLU A 119 12.06 1.66 -1.26
C GLU A 119 12.94 0.60 -0.55
N ILE A 120 12.36 -0.22 0.34
CA ILE A 120 13.07 -1.36 0.95
C ILE A 120 13.52 -2.36 -0.12
N ALA A 121 12.65 -2.70 -1.08
CA ALA A 121 12.98 -3.60 -2.19
C ALA A 121 14.13 -3.03 -3.05
N LYS A 122 14.12 -1.72 -3.32
CA LYS A 122 15.18 -1.03 -4.07
C LYS A 122 16.53 -1.10 -3.36
N ILE A 123 16.54 -0.95 -2.03
CA ILE A 123 17.75 -1.12 -1.22
C ILE A 123 18.24 -2.57 -1.32
N CYS A 124 17.36 -3.55 -1.11
CA CYS A 124 17.71 -4.97 -1.17
C CYS A 124 18.32 -5.33 -2.54
N ARG A 125 17.73 -4.88 -3.65
CA ARG A 125 18.29 -5.09 -5.00
C ARG A 125 19.69 -4.50 -5.17
N LYS A 126 19.92 -3.30 -4.65
CA LYS A 126 21.23 -2.64 -4.74
C LYS A 126 22.29 -3.37 -3.90
N VAL A 127 21.92 -3.80 -2.70
CA VAL A 127 22.79 -4.59 -1.82
C VAL A 127 23.13 -5.93 -2.46
N THR A 128 22.14 -6.61 -3.05
CA THR A 128 22.36 -7.88 -3.78
C THR A 128 23.39 -7.70 -4.89
N LYS A 129 23.26 -6.63 -5.69
CA LYS A 129 24.24 -6.30 -6.74
C LYS A 129 25.63 -6.01 -6.16
N GLU A 130 25.72 -5.28 -5.05
CA GLU A 130 26.98 -4.94 -4.38
C GLU A 130 27.71 -6.20 -3.90
N LEU A 131 27.00 -7.11 -3.22
CA LEU A 131 27.56 -8.38 -2.73
C LEU A 131 28.07 -9.28 -3.86
N LEU A 132 27.36 -9.33 -4.99
CA LEU A 132 27.78 -10.10 -6.16
C LEU A 132 29.03 -9.53 -6.84
N LEU A 133 29.25 -8.21 -6.78
CA LEU A 133 30.38 -7.54 -7.43
C LEU A 133 31.63 -7.50 -6.56
N ASP A 134 31.50 -7.19 -5.27
CA ASP A 134 32.64 -7.03 -4.37
C ASP A 134 33.23 -8.38 -3.92
N GLY A 135 32.48 -9.48 -4.05
CA GLY A 135 32.93 -10.83 -3.68
C GLY A 135 33.19 -11.02 -2.17
N SER A 136 33.06 -9.96 -1.37
CA SER A 136 33.23 -9.98 0.08
C SER A 136 31.90 -10.26 0.77
N ARG A 137 31.89 -11.24 1.70
CA ARG A 137 30.71 -11.63 2.49
C ARG A 137 30.56 -10.75 3.75
N GLN A 138 30.68 -9.44 3.61
CA GLN A 138 30.46 -8.55 4.76
C GLN A 138 28.99 -8.22 4.92
N VAL A 139 28.52 -8.22 6.17
CA VAL A 139 27.16 -7.80 6.53
C VAL A 139 26.99 -6.33 6.21
N ILE A 140 26.07 -5.99 5.30
CA ILE A 140 25.80 -4.61 4.94
C ILE A 140 24.77 -4.03 5.92
N SER A 141 25.22 -3.10 6.76
CA SER A 141 24.36 -2.36 7.69
C SER A 141 23.83 -1.07 7.06
N VAL A 142 22.54 -1.05 6.75
CA VAL A 142 21.83 0.13 6.24
C VAL A 142 21.45 1.05 7.40
N SER A 143 22.13 2.18 7.48
CA SER A 143 21.86 3.29 8.41
C SER A 143 21.35 4.54 7.68
N SER A 144 20.81 5.51 8.43
CA SER A 144 20.39 6.82 7.93
C SER A 144 21.43 7.50 7.01
N ARG A 145 22.72 7.42 7.34
CA ARG A 145 23.81 8.00 6.54
C ARG A 145 24.02 7.27 5.21
N SER A 146 23.82 5.96 5.20
CA SER A 146 23.99 5.13 4.00
C SER A 146 22.80 5.19 3.04
N LEU A 147 21.63 5.67 3.49
CA LEU A 147 20.42 5.71 2.67
C LEU A 147 20.63 6.49 1.37
N GLN A 148 21.40 7.57 1.39
CA GLN A 148 21.64 8.38 0.20
C GLN A 148 22.38 7.59 -0.91
N LYS A 149 23.24 6.63 -0.55
CA LYS A 149 23.92 5.73 -1.51
C LYS A 149 22.89 4.87 -2.27
N TYR A 150 21.85 4.41 -1.57
CA TYR A 150 20.88 3.47 -2.12
C TYR A 150 19.65 4.15 -2.75
N LEU A 151 19.10 5.18 -2.10
CA LEU A 151 17.86 5.81 -2.53
C LEU A 151 18.09 7.13 -3.29
N GLY A 152 19.28 7.73 -3.16
CA GLY A 152 19.60 9.04 -3.70
C GLY A 152 19.23 10.17 -2.74
N VAL A 153 19.09 11.39 -3.27
CA VAL A 153 18.68 12.57 -2.51
C VAL A 153 17.29 12.39 -1.90
N ARG A 154 17.04 13.08 -0.77
CA ARG A 154 15.73 13.08 -0.10
C ARG A 154 14.66 13.63 -1.05
N GLN A 155 13.54 12.92 -1.18
CA GLN A 155 12.46 13.26 -2.11
C GLN A 155 11.45 14.21 -1.47
N TYR A 156 11.19 14.02 -0.17
CA TYR A 156 10.21 14.78 0.59
C TYR A 156 10.87 15.59 1.71
N ARG A 157 10.23 16.70 2.07
CA ARG A 157 10.60 17.51 3.24
C ARG A 157 9.71 17.13 4.41
N TYR A 158 10.31 16.80 5.55
CA TYR A 158 9.60 16.47 6.77
C TYR A 158 9.78 17.58 7.80
N GLY A 159 8.68 18.04 8.41
CA GLY A 159 8.72 18.97 9.55
C GLY A 159 8.85 20.47 9.23
N LYS A 160 8.75 20.90 7.97
CA LYS A 160 8.72 22.33 7.61
C LYS A 160 7.44 22.69 6.86
N ALA A 161 6.50 23.34 7.55
CA ALA A 161 5.47 24.15 6.91
C ALA A 161 6.13 25.47 6.50
N GLU A 162 6.77 25.46 5.33
CA GLU A 162 7.65 26.53 4.84
C GLU A 162 8.77 26.94 5.82
N GLU A 163 9.79 27.68 5.36
CA GLU A 163 10.90 28.13 6.24
C GLU A 163 10.58 29.43 6.99
N GLY A 164 9.50 30.12 6.62
CA GLY A 164 9.06 31.35 7.28
C GLY A 164 7.58 31.63 7.03
N ASN A 165 6.95 32.33 7.97
CA ASN A 165 5.55 32.73 7.88
C ASN A 165 5.35 33.68 6.70
N ARG A 166 4.38 33.37 5.82
CA ARG A 166 3.97 34.25 4.71
C ARG A 166 2.59 34.83 5.00
N VAL A 167 2.43 36.14 4.80
CA VAL A 167 1.13 36.80 4.91
C VAL A 167 0.24 36.32 3.77
N GLY A 168 -0.96 35.82 4.10
CA GLY A 168 -1.93 35.32 3.12
C GLY A 168 -1.84 33.81 2.81
N GLN A 169 -0.94 33.07 3.46
CA GLN A 169 -0.87 31.61 3.36
C GLN A 169 -1.41 30.97 4.64
N VAL A 170 -2.21 29.91 4.50
CA VAL A 170 -2.72 29.11 5.62
C VAL A 170 -2.50 27.64 5.34
N THR A 171 -2.01 26.89 6.32
CA THR A 171 -1.91 25.43 6.21
C THR A 171 -3.23 24.81 6.63
N GLY A 172 -3.90 24.14 5.69
CA GLY A 172 -5.16 23.44 5.91
C GLY A 172 -4.98 21.92 5.98
N LEU A 173 -5.86 21.25 6.72
CA LEU A 173 -5.99 19.80 6.66
C LEU A 173 -7.09 19.45 5.66
N ALA A 174 -6.77 18.64 4.66
CA ALA A 174 -7.74 18.12 3.71
C ALA A 174 -7.92 16.62 3.91
N TRP A 175 -9.17 16.17 3.77
CA TRP A 175 -9.47 14.76 3.61
C TRP A 175 -9.58 14.45 2.12
N THR A 176 -8.68 13.62 1.61
CA THR A 176 -8.70 13.14 0.22
C THR A 176 -9.15 11.68 0.18
N GLU A 177 -9.50 11.20 -1.01
CA GLU A 177 -9.90 9.80 -1.24
C GLU A 177 -8.82 8.78 -0.84
N VAL A 178 -7.55 9.19 -0.76
CA VAL A 178 -6.41 8.35 -0.41
C VAL A 178 -5.86 8.58 1.01
N GLY A 179 -6.46 9.49 1.79
CA GLY A 179 -6.07 9.77 3.18
C GLY A 179 -6.11 11.25 3.55
N GLY A 180 -5.61 11.58 4.75
CA GLY A 180 -5.42 12.97 5.15
C GLY A 180 -4.19 13.57 4.48
N GLU A 181 -4.30 14.78 3.94
CA GLU A 181 -3.21 15.53 3.32
C GLU A 181 -3.12 16.96 3.87
N LEU A 182 -1.92 17.51 3.93
CA LEU A 182 -1.70 18.93 4.26
C LEU A 182 -1.78 19.74 2.97
N LEU A 183 -2.69 20.72 2.92
CA LEU A 183 -2.72 21.74 1.89
C LEU A 183 -1.93 22.96 2.40
N SER A 184 -0.91 23.39 1.66
CA SER A 184 -0.10 24.57 1.98
C SER A 184 -0.08 25.55 0.82
#